data_AF-A0A3C0VW41-F1
#
_entry.id   AF-A0A3C0VW41-F1
#
_cell.length_a   1.000
_cell.length_b   1.000
_cell.length_c   1.000
_cell.angle_alpha   90.00
_cell.angle_beta   90.00
_cell.angle_gamma   90.00
#
_symmetry.space_group_name_H-M   'P 1'
#
loop_
_entity.id
_entity.type
_entity.pdbx_description
1 polymer ?
#
loop_
_entity_poly.entity_id
_entity_poly.type
_entity_poly.pdbx_seq_one_letter_code
_entity_poly.pdbx_strand_id
1 'polypeptide(L)' 'TFSFDNLHSPEYDVHYAWLGDERWGIEVVNNLDDVPAVGATIVVGQPKIEGGTGGPNRVMALV' A
#
# COMPACT_ATOMS: atom_id res chain seq x y z
N THR A 1 -2.62 -9.82 -0.83
CA THR A 1 -2.87 -9.82 -2.28
C THR A 1 -1.68 -9.20 -3.01
N PHE A 2 -1.46 -9.54 -4.29
CA PHE A 2 -0.45 -8.93 -5.17
C PHE A 2 -0.93 -7.67 -5.90
N SER A 3 -2.19 -7.30 -5.73
CA SER A 3 -2.73 -6.00 -6.15
C SER A 3 -3.74 -5.52 -5.11
N PHE A 4 -3.78 -4.22 -4.79
CA PHE A 4 -4.87 -3.64 -4.01
C PHE A 4 -6.15 -3.40 -4.84
N ASP A 5 -6.13 -3.66 -6.15
CA ASP A 5 -7.37 -3.81 -6.91
C ASP A 5 -8.08 -5.11 -6.53
N ASN A 6 -9.38 -5.10 -6.76
CA ASN A 6 -10.12 -6.34 -6.87
C ASN A 6 -9.69 -7.09 -8.13
N LEU A 7 -9.33 -8.37 -8.02
CA LEU A 7 -8.92 -9.22 -9.14
C LEU A 7 -9.99 -9.29 -10.26
N HIS A 8 -11.26 -9.07 -9.93
CA HIS A 8 -12.36 -9.07 -10.90
C HIS A 8 -12.66 -7.69 -11.49
N SER A 9 -11.90 -6.64 -11.12
CA SER A 9 -12.04 -5.31 -11.73
C SER A 9 -11.44 -5.34 -13.13
N PRO A 10 -12.21 -5.09 -14.19
CA PRO A 10 -11.69 -5.15 -15.55
C PRO A 10 -10.73 -4.00 -15.87
N GLU A 11 -10.81 -2.88 -15.14
CA GLU A 11 -10.10 -1.64 -15.48
C GLU A 11 -9.15 -1.12 -14.40
N TYR A 12 -8.80 -1.92 -13.38
CA TYR A 12 -7.89 -1.47 -12.30
C TYR A 12 -8.39 -0.19 -11.61
N ASP A 13 -9.69 -0.16 -11.32
CA ASP A 13 -10.44 1.03 -10.91
C ASP A 13 -9.82 1.72 -9.68
N VAL A 14 -9.24 0.94 -8.76
CA VAL A 14 -8.59 1.50 -7.56
C VAL A 14 -7.27 2.14 -7.95
N HIS A 15 -6.42 1.53 -8.77
CA HIS A 15 -5.18 2.16 -9.22
C HIS A 15 -5.43 3.52 -9.90
N TYR A 16 -6.37 3.59 -10.83
CA TYR A 16 -6.64 4.84 -11.55
C TYR A 16 -7.23 5.91 -10.65
N ALA A 17 -8.28 5.58 -9.88
CA ALA A 17 -8.92 6.57 -9.02
C ALA A 17 -8.03 6.99 -7.84
N TRP A 18 -7.34 6.04 -7.20
CA TRP A 18 -6.58 6.30 -5.99
C TRP A 18 -5.22 6.95 -6.27
N LEU A 19 -4.44 6.38 -7.20
CA LEU A 19 -3.12 6.93 -7.53
C LEU A 19 -3.24 8.19 -8.41
N GLY A 20 -4.31 8.29 -9.22
CA GLY A 20 -4.63 9.50 -9.98
C GLY A 20 -4.91 10.72 -9.08
N ASP A 21 -5.41 10.48 -7.87
CA ASP A 21 -5.59 11.48 -6.81
C ASP A 21 -4.29 11.76 -6.01
N GLU A 22 -3.12 11.42 -6.56
CA GLU A 22 -1.80 11.59 -5.94
C GLU A 22 -1.62 10.88 -4.58
N ARG A 23 -2.40 9.81 -4.36
CA ARG A 23 -2.25 8.96 -3.17
C ARG A 23 -1.26 7.83 -3.43
N TRP A 24 -0.93 7.09 -2.37
CA TRP A 24 -0.04 5.94 -2.42
C TRP A 24 -0.73 4.69 -1.84
N GLY A 25 -0.14 3.53 -2.09
CA GLY A 25 -0.60 2.24 -1.58
C GLY A 25 0.55 1.30 -1.21
N ILE A 26 0.24 0.25 -0.45
CA ILE A 26 1.15 -0.84 -0.11
C ILE A 26 0.44 -2.15 -0.43
N GLU A 27 1.17 -3.08 -1.00
CA GLU A 27 0.70 -4.41 -1.36
C GLU A 27 1.51 -5.48 -0.64
N VAL A 28 1.05 -6.73 -0.69
CA VAL A 28 1.77 -7.88 -0.13
C VAL A 28 2.08 -7.73 1.37
N VAL A 29 1.16 -7.10 2.12
CA VAL A 29 1.25 -7.00 3.59
C VAL A 29 0.92 -8.33 4.27
N ASN A 30 1.55 -8.56 5.41
CA ASN A 30 1.32 -9.72 6.30
C ASN A 30 1.02 -9.23 7.72
N ASN A 31 0.57 -10.12 8.61
CA ASN A 31 0.33 -9.84 10.05
C ASN A 31 -0.68 -8.69 10.31
N LEU A 32 -1.61 -8.43 9.38
CA LEU A 32 -2.63 -7.41 9.60
C LEU A 32 -3.59 -7.78 10.74
N ASP A 33 -3.72 -9.07 11.04
CA ASP A 33 -4.48 -9.60 12.16
C ASP A 33 -3.89 -9.25 13.53
N ASP A 34 -2.60 -8.90 13.59
CA ASP A 34 -1.93 -8.40 14.80
C ASP A 34 -2.12 -6.89 15.02
N VAL A 35 -2.74 -6.17 14.07
CA VAL A 35 -2.90 -4.70 14.10
C VAL A 35 -4.33 -4.34 14.56
N PRO A 36 -4.52 -3.42 15.52
CA PRO A 36 -5.86 -3.00 15.91
C PRO A 36 -6.56 -2.25 14.76
N ALA A 37 -7.90 -2.36 14.71
CA ALA A 37 -8.69 -1.72 13.66
C ALA A 37 -8.50 -0.19 13.59
N VAL A 38 -8.15 0.45 14.72
CA VAL A 38 -7.82 1.88 14.82
C VAL A 38 -6.70 2.09 15.84
N GLY A 39 -5.94 3.18 15.69
CA GLY A 39 -4.95 3.64 16.67
C GLY A 39 -3.50 3.31 16.34
N ALA A 40 -3.23 2.36 15.45
CA ALA A 40 -1.88 2.08 14.98
C ALA A 40 -1.36 3.18 14.04
N THR A 41 -0.05 3.45 14.10
CA THR A 41 0.67 4.31 13.15
C THR A 41 1.48 3.45 12.20
N ILE A 42 1.31 3.65 10.88
CA ILE A 42 2.05 2.89 9.86
C ILE A 42 3.36 3.63 9.51
N VAL A 43 4.48 2.92 9.54
CA VAL A 43 5.80 3.39 9.12
C VAL A 43 6.20 2.68 7.84
N VAL A 44 6.57 3.45 6.81
CA VAL A 44 6.88 2.97 5.46
C VAL A 44 8.32 3.34 5.11
N GLY A 45 9.20 2.34 5.06
CA GLY A 45 10.62 2.52 4.72
C GLY A 45 10.89 2.62 3.21
N GLN A 46 10.32 3.63 2.54
CA GLN A 46 10.42 3.79 1.08
C GLN A 46 11.83 4.21 0.65
N PRO A 47 12.51 3.44 -0.23
CA PRO A 47 13.78 3.86 -0.80
C PRO A 47 13.60 5.09 -1.70
N LYS A 48 14.53 6.05 -1.59
CA LYS A 48 14.56 7.25 -2.41
C LYS A 48 15.24 6.96 -3.75
N ILE A 49 14.46 6.48 -4.72
CA ILE A 49 14.92 6.14 -6.06
C ILE A 49 14.55 7.30 -7.00
N GLU A 50 15.52 7.81 -7.76
CA GLU A 50 15.28 8.87 -8.75
C GLU A 50 14.29 8.40 -9.82
N GLY A 51 13.20 9.15 -10.02
CA GLY A 51 12.14 8.81 -10.96
C GLY A 51 11.32 7.56 -10.61
N GLY A 52 11.47 7.01 -9.40
CA GLY A 52 10.77 5.80 -8.98
C GLY A 52 9.26 6.01 -8.82
N THR A 53 8.46 5.09 -9.35
CA THR A 53 7.00 5.04 -9.17
C THR A 53 6.56 4.20 -7.97
N GLY A 54 7.51 3.53 -7.32
CA GLY A 54 7.30 2.62 -6.20
C GLY A 54 8.57 1.82 -5.89
N GLY A 55 8.50 0.88 -4.94
CA GLY A 55 9.61 0.00 -4.63
C GLY A 55 9.32 -0.99 -3.49
N PRO A 56 10.22 -1.95 -3.24
CA PRO A 56 10.10 -2.82 -2.07
C PRO A 56 10.28 -2.00 -0.79
N ASN A 57 9.42 -2.26 0.18
CA ASN A 57 9.35 -1.52 1.43
C ASN A 57 9.53 -2.43 2.63
N ARG A 58 10.16 -1.92 3.69
CA ARG A 58 9.95 -2.46 5.03
C ARG A 58 8.82 -1.66 5.69
N VAL A 59 7.69 -2.31 5.91
CA VAL A 59 6.50 -1.71 6.51
C VAL A 59 6.33 -2.22 7.94
N MET A 60 6.02 -1.33 8.87
CA MET A 60 5.81 -1.63 10.29
C MET A 60 4.56 -0.91 10.80
N ALA A 61 3.85 -1.51 11.74
CA ALA A 61 2.82 -0.86 12.53
C ALA A 61 3.36 -0.58 13.93
N LEU A 62 3.26 0.67 14.38
CA LEU A 62 3.45 1.06 15.78
C LEU A 62 2.08 1.04 16.44
N VAL A 63 1.93 0.20 17.46
CA VAL A 63 0.66 -0.04 18.19
C VAL A 63 0.74 0.57 19.57
#